data_AF-A0A0X3BLS3-F1
#
_entry.id   AF-A0A0X3BLS3-F1
#
_cell.length_a   1.000
_cell.length_b   1.000
_cell.length_c   1.000
_cell.angle_alpha   90.00
_cell.angle_beta   90.00
_cell.angle_gamma   90.00
#
_symmetry.space_group_name_H-M   'P 1'
#
loop_
_entity.id
_entity.type
_entity.pdbx_description
1 polymer ?
#
loop_
_entity_poly.entity_id
_entity_poly.type
_entity_poly.pdbx_seq_one_letter_code
_entity_poly.pdbx_strand_id
1 'polypeptide(L)'
;MAPSIIFFDELDALAPARGGGSESRVIESVLNQILTEIDGLEELRGVVVMGATNRPDMVDPALLRPGRFDRLVYIGEPGRDDRAKILAIHTRYMPLEALP
;
A
#
# COMPACT_ATOMS: atom_id res chain seq x y z
N MET A 1 7.54 -15.35 -13.79
CA MET A 1 6.47 -15.74 -12.85
C MET A 1 5.27 -14.88 -13.19
N ALA A 2 4.15 -15.49 -13.59
CA ALA A 2 2.86 -14.85 -13.80
C ALA A 2 1.78 -15.95 -13.71
N PRO A 3 0.59 -15.68 -13.15
CA PRO A 3 0.16 -14.41 -12.56
C PRO A 3 0.69 -14.21 -11.12
N SER A 4 0.96 -12.96 -10.72
CA SER A 4 1.41 -12.66 -9.34
C SER A 4 1.06 -11.24 -8.89
N ILE A 5 0.98 -11.04 -7.57
CA ILE A 5 0.80 -9.74 -6.92
C ILE A 5 2.06 -9.43 -6.10
N ILE A 6 2.60 -8.22 -6.25
CA ILE A 6 3.67 -7.66 -5.41
C ILE A 6 3.05 -6.57 -4.55
N PHE A 7 3.12 -6.74 -3.23
CA PHE A 7 2.54 -5.81 -2.25
C PHE A 7 3.63 -5.18 -1.39
N PHE A 8 3.69 -3.85 -1.41
CA PHE A 8 4.56 -3.04 -0.55
C PHE A 8 3.72 -2.42 0.56
N ASP A 9 3.90 -2.89 1.79
CA ASP A 9 3.34 -2.23 2.97
C ASP A 9 4.29 -1.12 3.45
N GLU A 10 3.75 -0.13 4.17
CA GLU A 10 4.52 1.02 4.67
C GLU A 10 5.37 1.72 3.58
N LEU A 11 4.76 2.00 2.42
CA LEU A 11 5.46 2.60 1.28
C LEU A 11 6.20 3.91 1.63
N ASP A 12 5.71 4.64 2.63
CA ASP A 12 6.33 5.86 3.15
C ASP A 12 7.64 5.61 3.93
N ALA A 13 7.89 4.40 4.43
CA ALA A 13 9.17 4.01 5.01
C ALA A 13 10.24 3.79 3.93
N LEU A 14 9.82 3.43 2.71
CA LEU A 14 10.70 3.22 1.57
C LEU A 14 11.04 4.53 0.84
N ALA A 15 10.21 5.57 0.98
CA ALA A 15 10.36 6.82 0.24
C ALA A 15 10.23 8.07 1.13
N PRO A 16 11.13 8.30 2.11
CA PRO A 16 11.06 9.51 2.91
C PRO A 16 11.28 10.75 2.02
N ALA A 17 10.38 11.74 2.13
CA ALA A 17 10.54 13.05 1.50
C ALA A 17 11.94 13.62 1.80
N ARG A 18 12.68 13.94 0.73
CA ARG A 18 14.11 14.31 0.73
C ARG A 18 14.49 15.23 1.90
N GLY A 19 15.22 14.71 2.89
CA GLY A 19 15.75 15.54 3.98
C GLY A 19 16.28 14.78 5.20
N GLY A 20 17.43 14.11 5.09
CA GLY A 20 18.21 13.73 6.29
C GLY A 20 19.13 12.52 6.14
N GLY A 21 20.44 12.76 6.00
CA GLY A 21 21.47 11.74 6.27
C GLY A 21 21.87 10.81 5.11
N SER A 22 23.04 10.16 5.26
CA SER A 22 23.65 9.28 4.25
C SER A 22 22.90 7.96 4.05
N GLU A 23 22.13 7.48 5.05
CA GLU A 23 21.31 6.26 4.96
C GLU A 23 20.12 6.42 4.00
N SER A 24 19.56 7.64 3.92
CA SER A 24 18.47 7.98 3.00
C SER A 24 18.84 7.73 1.52
N ARG A 25 20.13 7.84 1.15
CA ARG A 25 20.58 7.63 -0.23
C ARG A 25 20.62 6.15 -0.66
N VAL A 26 20.88 5.23 0.27
CA VAL A 26 20.90 3.78 -0.03
C VAL A 26 19.48 3.28 -0.23
N ILE A 27 18.54 3.74 0.59
CA ILE A 27 17.12 3.41 0.44
C ILE A 27 16.56 4.01 -0.86
N GLU A 28 16.91 5.25 -1.19
CA GLU A 28 16.51 5.90 -2.45
C GLU A 28 17.05 5.15 -3.69
N SER A 29 18.27 4.61 -3.65
CA SER A 29 18.82 3.84 -4.79
C SER A 29 18.14 2.47 -4.96
N VAL A 30 17.81 1.79 -3.87
CA VAL A 30 17.04 0.53 -3.91
C VAL A 30 15.63 0.78 -4.44
N LEU A 31 14.97 1.85 -4.00
CA LEU A 31 13.65 2.23 -4.49
C LEU A 31 13.67 2.56 -5.99
N ASN A 32 14.65 3.36 -6.44
CA ASN A 32 14.80 3.67 -7.87
C ASN A 32 15.05 2.42 -8.71
N GLN A 33 15.80 1.44 -8.20
CA GLN A 33 15.97 0.16 -8.89
C GLN A 33 14.63 -0.59 -8.97
N ILE A 34 13.90 -0.72 -7.87
CA ILE A 34 12.57 -1.36 -7.86
C ILE A 34 11.62 -0.68 -8.84
N LEU A 35 11.63 0.65 -8.92
CA LEU A 35 10.81 1.40 -9.88
C LEU A 35 11.22 1.19 -11.32
N THR A 36 12.53 1.09 -11.59
CA THR A 36 13.05 0.76 -12.91
C THR A 36 12.59 -0.62 -13.34
N GLU A 37 12.57 -1.58 -12.41
CA GLU A 37 11.99 -2.91 -12.68
C GLU A 37 10.48 -2.82 -12.93
N ILE A 38 9.73 -2.03 -12.14
CA ILE A 38 8.27 -1.82 -12.30
C ILE A 38 7.95 -1.19 -13.66
N ASP A 39 8.70 -0.16 -14.09
CA ASP A 39 8.54 0.45 -15.41
C ASP A 39 8.78 -0.60 -16.53
N GLY A 40 9.65 -1.61 -16.30
CA GLY A 40 9.82 -2.78 -17.18
C GLY A 40 8.73 -3.86 -17.03
N LEU A 41 8.02 -3.92 -15.90
CA LEU A 41 6.90 -4.83 -15.67
C LEU A 41 5.63 -4.44 -16.44
N GLU A 42 5.49 -3.20 -16.91
CA GLU A 42 4.35 -2.81 -17.77
C GLU A 42 4.23 -3.69 -19.03
N GLU A 43 5.36 -4.20 -19.54
CA GLU A 43 5.39 -5.16 -20.66
C GLU A 43 4.97 -6.58 -20.23
N LEU A 44 5.09 -6.90 -18.94
CA LEU A 44 4.80 -8.21 -18.36
C LEU A 44 3.32 -8.32 -17.97
N ARG A 45 2.52 -8.81 -18.92
CA ARG A 45 1.11 -9.16 -18.70
C ARG A 45 0.98 -10.18 -17.55
N GLY A 46 0.23 -9.80 -16.51
CA GLY A 46 -0.15 -10.71 -15.41
C GLY A 46 0.54 -10.45 -14.07
N VAL A 47 1.29 -9.36 -13.92
CA VAL A 47 1.80 -8.91 -12.62
C VAL A 47 1.05 -7.65 -12.17
N VAL A 48 0.58 -7.64 -10.92
CA VAL A 48 -0.04 -6.45 -10.30
C VAL A 48 0.86 -5.96 -9.18
N VAL A 49 1.14 -4.66 -9.15
CA VAL A 49 1.91 -4.02 -8.09
C VAL A 49 0.97 -3.15 -7.25
N MET A 50 1.03 -3.29 -5.93
CA MET A 50 0.19 -2.55 -4.99
C MET A 50 1.03 -2.03 -3.83
N GLY A 51 0.76 -0.79 -3.40
CA GLY A 51 1.41 -0.15 -2.27
C GLY A 51 0.38 0.32 -1.24
N ALA A 52 0.71 0.22 0.04
CA ALA A 52 -0.08 0.74 1.14
C ALA A 52 0.75 1.74 1.98
N THR A 53 0.11 2.82 2.45
CA THR A 53 0.73 3.80 3.34
C THR A 53 -0.32 4.49 4.20
N ASN A 54 0.08 4.85 5.42
CA ASN A 54 -0.72 5.69 6.32
C ASN A 54 -0.34 7.18 6.21
N ARG A 55 0.74 7.51 5.49
CA ARG A 55 1.26 8.87 5.31
C ARG A 55 1.43 9.19 3.81
N PRO A 56 0.32 9.33 3.05
CA PRO A 56 0.39 9.60 1.61
C PRO A 56 1.11 10.91 1.27
N ASP A 57 1.17 11.86 2.21
CA ASP A 57 1.90 13.12 2.13
C ASP A 57 3.44 12.95 2.11
N MET A 58 3.94 11.84 2.66
CA MET A 58 5.37 11.52 2.71
C MET A 58 5.87 10.78 1.48
N VAL A 59 4.97 10.25 0.63
CA VAL A 59 5.32 9.47 -0.55
C VAL A 59 5.88 10.36 -1.65
N ASP A 60 7.03 9.97 -2.23
CA ASP A 60 7.64 10.70 -3.35
C ASP A 60 6.64 10.81 -4.54
N PRO A 61 6.32 12.03 -5.02
CA PRO A 61 5.44 12.22 -6.17
C PRO A 61 5.87 11.48 -7.45
N ALA A 62 7.16 11.12 -7.59
CA ALA A 62 7.66 10.31 -8.69
C ALA A 62 7.11 8.87 -8.70
N LEU A 63 6.70 8.34 -7.54
CA LEU A 63 6.03 7.04 -7.40
C LEU A 63 4.59 7.06 -7.94
N LEU A 64 3.95 8.22 -7.91
CA LEU A 64 2.53 8.40 -8.25
C LEU A 64 2.30 8.78 -9.72
N ARG A 65 3.36 8.76 -10.53
CA ARG A 65 3.27 9.07 -11.97
C ARG A 65 2.57 7.93 -12.73
N PRO A 66 1.94 8.23 -13.88
CA PRO A 66 1.36 7.22 -14.76
C PRO A 66 2.32 6.06 -15.03
N GLY A 67 1.83 4.83 -14.93
CA GLY A 67 2.61 3.59 -15.13
C GLY A 67 3.30 3.04 -13.88
N ARG A 68 3.17 3.71 -12.73
CA ARG A 68 3.66 3.24 -11.42
C ARG A 68 2.49 3.02 -10.47
N PHE A 69 2.44 3.73 -9.34
CA PHE A 69 1.30 3.74 -8.42
C PHE A 69 0.27 4.79 -8.84
N ASP A 70 -0.26 4.66 -10.05
CA ASP A 70 -1.15 5.66 -10.66
C ASP A 70 -2.64 5.48 -10.29
N ARG A 71 -3.00 4.34 -9.69
CA ARG A 71 -4.33 4.06 -9.13
C ARG A 71 -4.33 4.26 -7.62
N LEU A 72 -4.85 5.40 -7.19
CA LEU A 72 -4.97 5.75 -5.77
C LEU A 72 -6.34 5.31 -5.24
N VAL A 73 -6.33 4.48 -4.20
CA VAL A 73 -7.53 4.04 -3.48
C VAL A 73 -7.43 4.54 -2.04
N TYR A 74 -8.34 5.43 -1.65
CA TYR A 74 -8.44 5.89 -0.28
C TYR A 74 -9.26 4.91 0.56
N ILE A 75 -8.71 4.50 1.70
CA ILE A 75 -9.39 3.69 2.70
C ILE A 75 -9.65 4.58 3.92
N GLY A 76 -10.90 4.99 4.08
CA GLY A 76 -11.34 5.81 5.21
C GLY A 76 -11.76 4.98 6.41
N GLU A 77 -12.09 5.67 7.51
CA GLU A 77 -12.64 5.02 8.70
C GLU A 77 -14.01 4.36 8.40
N PRO A 78 -14.29 3.18 8.97
CA PRO A 78 -15.55 2.48 8.74
C PRO A 78 -16.73 3.25 9.34
N GLY A 79 -17.83 3.36 8.58
CA GLY A 79 -19.08 3.95 9.03
C GLY A 79 -19.79 3.08 10.09
N ARG A 80 -20.93 3.54 10.61
CA ARG A 80 -21.70 2.80 11.64
C ARG A 80 -22.07 1.39 11.16
N ASP A 81 -22.58 1.27 9.95
CA ASP A 81 -23.02 -0.01 9.39
C ASP A 81 -21.83 -0.93 9.08
N ASP A 82 -20.70 -0.37 8.65
CA ASP A 82 -19.48 -1.13 8.41
C ASP A 82 -18.90 -1.65 9.72
N ARG A 83 -18.89 -0.84 10.78
CA ARG A 83 -18.49 -1.26 12.13
C ARG A 83 -19.37 -2.39 12.66
N ALA A 84 -20.68 -2.34 12.43
CA ALA A 84 -21.57 -3.43 12.80
C ALA A 84 -21.23 -4.73 12.06
N LYS A 85 -20.90 -4.66 10.76
CA LYS A 85 -20.46 -5.83 9.97
C LYS A 85 -19.11 -6.36 10.44
N ILE A 86 -18.13 -5.49 10.67
CA ILE A 86 -16.81 -5.85 11.20
C ILE A 86 -16.97 -6.59 12.52
N LEU A 87 -17.77 -6.02 13.44
CA LEU A 87 -18.04 -6.66 14.72
C LEU A 87 -18.69 -8.03 14.54
N ALA A 88 -19.72 -8.14 13.69
CA ALA A 88 -20.40 -9.40 13.42
C ALA A 88 -19.46 -10.48 12.83
N ILE A 89 -18.49 -10.10 12.00
CA ILE A 89 -17.46 -11.02 11.48
C ILE A 89 -16.58 -11.54 12.62
N HIS A 90 -16.08 -10.64 13.47
CA HIS A 90 -15.20 -11.02 14.57
C HIS A 90 -15.91 -11.79 15.69
N THR A 91 -17.20 -11.52 15.94
CA THR A 91 -17.98 -12.18 16.99
C THR A 91 -18.75 -13.41 16.51
N ARG A 92 -18.62 -13.81 15.24
CA ARG A 92 -19.42 -14.87 14.61
C ARG A 92 -19.47 -16.19 15.38
N TYR A 93 -18.39 -16.53 16.09
CA TYR A 93 -18.27 -17.79 16.84
C TYR A 93 -18.15 -17.57 18.35
N MET A 94 -18.37 -16.34 18.82
CA MET A 94 -18.34 -16.03 20.24
C MET A 94 -19.73 -16.27 20.84
N PRO A 95 -19.83 -16.87 22.04
CA PRO A 95 -21.08 -16.86 22.79
C PRO A 95 -21.36 -15.42 23.21
N LEU A 96 -22.29 -14.78 22.50
CA LEU A 96 -22.80 -13.46 22.86
C LEU A 96 -24.04 -13.63 23.71
N GLU A 97 -24.08 -12.95 24.86
CA GLU A 97 -25.31 -12.82 25.63
C GLU A 97 -26.33 -12.09 24.75
N ALA A 98 -27.53 -12.64 24.61
CA ALA A 98 -28.59 -11.95 23.90
C ALA A 98 -28.88 -10.65 24.65
N LEU A 99 -28.79 -9.50 23.95
CA LEU A 99 -29.31 -8.25 24.49
C LEU A 99 -30.79 -8.49 24.86
N PRO A 100 -31.20 -8.14 26.10
CA PRO A 100 -32.56 -8.40 26.58
C PRO A 100 -33.64 -7.74 25.72
#